data_AF-A0A9K3E906-F1
#
_entry.id   AF-A0A9K3E906-F1
#
_cell.length_a   1.000
_cell.length_b   1.000
_cell.length_c   1.000
_cell.angle_alpha   90.00
_cell.angle_beta   90.00
_cell.angle_gamma   90.00
#
_symmetry.space_group_name_H-M   'P 1'
#
loop_
_entity.id
_entity.type
_entity.pdbx_description
1 polymer ?
#
loop_
_entity_poly.entity_id
_entity_poly.type
_entity_poly.pdbx_seq_one_letter_code
_entity_poly.pdbx_strand_id
1 'polypeptide(L)'
;MHLCKSQNQSSSMEALQTVSIAAMPLLLKARMFKPISSLSFSHKKSKSPLLNLTQFPKSKFTKFNAISPSDSTQPAAQPEKETETGSFDQDYKFDWFSHWYPLMPVCDLDKRAPCGKKVMGLDVVVWWDKNENEWKVFDDRCPHRLAPLSEGRIDQWGRLQCVYHGWCFGGSGDCKLIPQAPRDGPAVHSFPKACVGVYPSTVQYGIVWFWPNTDPQYKDILIKKKPPYIPELDDPSFFPQMFTRDVPYGYEVLIENLMDPAHVPYAHHGIMSIAPQPR
;
A
#
# COMPACT_ATOMS: atom_id res chain seq x y z
N MET A 1 -12.54 -3.24 31.80
CA MET A 1 -11.75 -2.86 30.61
C MET A 1 -10.27 -3.06 30.94
N HIS A 2 -9.71 -4.24 30.65
CA HIS A 2 -8.28 -4.47 30.81
C HIS A 2 -7.60 -4.28 29.47
N LEU A 3 -6.70 -3.29 29.41
CA LEU A 3 -5.91 -2.94 28.23
C LEU A 3 -4.83 -4.00 27.98
N CYS A 4 -4.82 -4.53 26.75
CA CYS A 4 -3.86 -5.49 26.22
C CYS A 4 -2.48 -4.79 26.08
N LYS A 5 -1.52 -5.09 26.96
CA LYS A 5 -0.12 -4.61 26.86
C LYS A 5 0.75 -5.73 26.27
N SER A 6 1.39 -5.50 25.12
CA SER A 6 2.28 -6.49 24.48
C SER A 6 3.75 -6.19 24.77
N GLN A 7 4.51 -7.20 25.18
CA GLN A 7 5.98 -7.18 25.17
C GLN A 7 6.49 -8.14 24.09
N ASN A 8 7.46 -7.66 23.30
CA ASN A 8 8.09 -8.36 22.19
C ASN A 8 9.25 -9.24 22.69
N GLN A 9 9.27 -10.52 22.30
CA GLN A 9 10.51 -11.30 22.17
C GLN A 9 10.44 -12.23 20.96
N SER A 10 11.50 -12.16 20.17
CA SER A 10 11.79 -12.95 18.98
C SER A 10 12.21 -14.38 19.32
N SER A 11 11.80 -15.34 18.49
CA SER A 11 12.64 -16.50 18.19
C SER A 11 12.18 -17.18 16.90
N SER A 12 13.15 -17.80 16.27
CA SER A 12 13.27 -18.22 14.87
C SER A 12 13.07 -19.72 14.66
N MET A 13 12.84 -20.07 13.38
CA MET A 13 13.31 -21.27 12.64
C MET A 13 12.29 -22.35 12.18
N GLU A 14 12.32 -22.51 10.84
CA GLU A 14 12.33 -23.74 10.02
C GLU A 14 11.08 -24.62 9.78
N ALA A 15 10.45 -24.37 8.62
CA ALA A 15 10.36 -25.17 7.38
C ALA A 15 10.07 -26.69 7.34
N LEU A 16 9.31 -27.04 6.29
CA LEU A 16 9.01 -28.34 5.64
C LEU A 16 7.90 -29.17 6.32
N GLN A 17 6.91 -29.78 5.65
CA GLN A 17 6.94 -30.46 4.36
C GLN A 17 5.51 -30.62 3.76
N THR A 18 5.46 -30.78 2.44
CA THR A 18 4.32 -30.93 1.53
C THR A 18 3.51 -32.23 1.68
N VAL A 19 2.18 -32.17 1.48
CA VAL A 19 1.39 -33.28 0.92
C VAL A 19 0.30 -32.72 -0.04
N SER A 20 0.29 -33.29 -1.24
CA SER A 20 -0.65 -33.08 -2.34
C SER A 20 -1.86 -34.02 -2.19
N ILE A 21 -3.03 -33.68 -2.78
CA ILE A 21 -3.77 -34.53 -3.74
C ILE A 21 -5.20 -33.99 -4.05
N ALA A 22 -5.46 -33.96 -5.36
CA ALA A 22 -6.70 -34.12 -6.14
C ALA A 22 -7.82 -33.06 -6.14
N ALA A 23 -8.05 -32.58 -7.37
CA ALA A 23 -9.24 -31.92 -7.87
C ALA A 23 -10.16 -32.89 -8.64
N MET A 24 -11.37 -32.39 -8.97
CA MET A 24 -12.32 -32.73 -10.07
C MET A 24 -13.67 -33.35 -9.63
N PRO A 25 -14.78 -33.21 -10.41
CA PRO A 25 -15.13 -32.21 -11.43
C PRO A 25 -16.57 -31.61 -11.33
N LEU A 26 -16.83 -30.67 -12.24
CA LEU A 26 -18.09 -29.99 -12.65
C LEU A 26 -19.37 -30.85 -12.75
N LEU A 27 -20.55 -30.21 -12.57
CA LEU A 27 -21.59 -30.23 -13.61
C LEU A 27 -22.62 -29.07 -13.55
N LEU A 28 -23.05 -28.69 -14.76
CA LEU A 28 -23.75 -27.50 -15.26
C LEU A 28 -25.29 -27.47 -15.04
N LYS A 29 -25.90 -26.27 -15.00
CA LYS A 29 -26.86 -25.83 -16.06
C LYS A 29 -27.29 -24.35 -15.94
N ALA A 30 -27.50 -23.77 -17.12
CA ALA A 30 -27.74 -22.37 -17.42
C ALA A 30 -29.22 -22.01 -17.65
N ARG A 31 -29.55 -20.71 -17.58
CA ARG A 31 -30.49 -19.97 -18.46
C ARG A 31 -30.41 -18.47 -18.13
N MET A 32 -29.76 -17.65 -18.95
CA MET A 32 -30.27 -16.95 -20.15
C MET A 32 -31.35 -15.90 -19.85
N PHE A 33 -30.93 -14.64 -19.66
CA PHE A 33 -31.67 -13.45 -20.10
C PHE A 33 -30.68 -12.35 -20.54
N LYS A 34 -30.89 -11.84 -21.75
CA LYS A 34 -30.39 -10.61 -22.38
C LYS A 34 -31.58 -10.12 -23.24
N PRO A 35 -31.76 -8.82 -23.60
CA PRO A 35 -30.69 -8.11 -24.30
C PRO A 35 -30.71 -6.53 -24.30
N ILE A 36 -29.64 -5.96 -24.91
CA ILE A 36 -29.50 -4.64 -25.62
C ILE A 36 -29.40 -3.39 -24.71
N SER A 37 -28.39 -2.51 -24.78
CA SER A 37 -27.64 -1.99 -25.94
C SER A 37 -26.15 -1.75 -25.66
N SER A 38 -25.29 -2.33 -26.50
CA SER A 38 -23.86 -2.00 -26.60
C SER A 38 -23.64 -1.09 -27.80
N LEU A 39 -23.03 0.08 -27.59
CA LEU A 39 -22.48 0.90 -28.66
C LEU A 39 -21.26 0.20 -29.27
N SER A 40 -21.37 -0.13 -30.55
CA SER A 40 -20.32 -0.76 -31.34
C SER A 40 -19.30 0.28 -31.83
N PHE A 41 -18.07 0.24 -31.33
CA PHE A 41 -16.95 0.88 -32.01
C PHE A 41 -16.39 -0.09 -33.05
N SER A 42 -16.52 0.30 -34.32
CA SER A 42 -16.00 -0.42 -35.48
C SER A 42 -14.48 -0.24 -35.55
N HIS A 43 -13.72 -1.30 -35.26
CA HIS A 43 -12.29 -1.35 -35.55
C HIS A 43 -12.10 -1.51 -37.07
N LYS A 44 -11.76 -0.42 -37.76
CA LYS A 44 -11.18 -0.50 -39.11
C LYS A 44 -9.80 -1.18 -39.01
N LYS A 45 -9.71 -2.43 -39.45
CA LYS A 45 -8.43 -3.11 -39.73
C LYS A 45 -7.78 -2.45 -40.95
N SER A 46 -6.79 -1.59 -40.71
CA SER A 46 -5.84 -1.19 -41.74
C SER A 46 -4.76 -2.27 -41.84
N LYS A 47 -4.64 -2.88 -43.02
CA LYS A 47 -3.54 -3.80 -43.37
C LYS A 47 -2.33 -2.96 -43.73
N SER A 48 -1.26 -3.01 -42.94
CA SER A 48 0.08 -2.59 -43.37
C SER A 48 0.93 -3.84 -43.70
N PRO A 49 1.88 -3.75 -44.65
CA PRO A 49 2.65 -4.90 -45.09
C PRO A 49 3.73 -5.28 -44.06
N LEU A 50 3.94 -6.59 -43.91
CA LEU A 50 5.10 -7.19 -43.26
C LEU A 50 6.40 -6.64 -43.87
N LEU A 51 7.19 -5.92 -43.07
CA LEU A 51 8.60 -5.69 -43.34
C LEU A 51 9.42 -6.73 -42.56
N ASN A 52 10.22 -7.48 -43.31
CA ASN A 52 11.13 -8.51 -42.83
C ASN A 52 12.11 -7.92 -41.80
N LEU A 53 12.14 -8.53 -40.61
CA LEU A 53 13.15 -8.27 -39.60
C LEU A 53 14.47 -8.94 -40.02
N THR A 54 15.34 -8.18 -40.67
CA THR A 54 16.74 -8.56 -40.87
C THR A 54 17.48 -8.58 -39.53
N GLN A 55 18.21 -9.67 -39.29
CA GLN A 55 19.07 -9.90 -38.14
C GLN A 55 20.11 -8.78 -37.97
N PHE A 56 20.15 -8.16 -36.79
CA PHE A 56 21.26 -7.29 -36.39
C PHE A 56 22.47 -8.13 -35.97
N PRO A 57 23.70 -7.83 -36.46
CA PRO A 57 24.90 -8.50 -35.98
C PRO A 57 25.29 -7.99 -34.58
N LYS A 58 25.68 -8.92 -33.71
CA LYS A 58 26.18 -8.65 -32.36
C LYS A 58 27.45 -7.79 -32.43
N SER A 59 27.40 -6.56 -31.91
CA SER A 59 28.59 -5.72 -31.73
C SER A 59 29.41 -6.19 -30.53
N LYS A 60 30.71 -6.42 -30.76
CA LYS A 60 31.70 -6.75 -29.74
C LYS A 60 32.15 -5.46 -29.06
N PHE A 61 31.84 -5.28 -27.78
CA PHE A 61 32.43 -4.21 -26.98
C PHE A 61 33.92 -4.47 -26.77
N THR A 62 34.75 -3.62 -27.37
CA THR A 62 36.20 -3.59 -27.13
C THR A 62 36.46 -2.46 -26.14
N LYS A 63 37.12 -2.78 -25.02
CA LYS A 63 37.49 -1.82 -23.97
C LYS A 63 38.48 -0.80 -24.55
N PHE A 64 38.14 0.49 -24.46
CA PHE A 64 39.09 1.58 -24.73
C PHE A 64 39.56 2.16 -23.39
N ASN A 65 40.86 2.01 -23.12
CA ASN A 65 41.57 2.73 -22.06
C ASN A 65 41.87 4.14 -22.59
N ALA A 66 41.39 5.17 -21.90
CA ALA A 66 41.79 6.55 -22.15
C ALA A 66 43.09 6.84 -21.41
N ILE A 67 44.12 7.23 -22.16
CA ILE A 67 45.38 7.78 -21.67
C ILE A 67 45.21 9.30 -21.62
N SER A 68 45.34 9.89 -20.43
CA SER A 68 45.36 11.35 -20.26
C SER A 68 46.74 11.91 -20.64
N PRO A 69 46.83 13.02 -21.38
CA PRO A 69 48.06 13.78 -21.49
C PRO A 69 48.26 14.63 -20.23
N SER A 70 49.45 14.55 -19.68
CA SER A 70 49.98 15.43 -18.66
C SER A 70 50.54 16.69 -19.32
N ASP A 71 50.05 17.87 -18.94
CA ASP A 71 50.80 19.11 -19.14
C ASP A 71 50.68 20.04 -17.94
N SER A 72 51.83 20.61 -17.62
CA SER A 72 52.18 21.34 -16.40
C SER A 72 51.82 22.82 -16.54
N THR A 73 51.21 23.43 -15.51
CA THR A 73 51.18 24.90 -15.36
C THR A 73 51.26 25.26 -13.87
N GLN A 74 52.09 26.26 -13.58
CA GLN A 74 52.63 26.70 -12.29
C GLN A 74 51.59 27.23 -11.27
N PRO A 75 51.96 27.32 -9.96
CA PRO A 75 51.03 27.58 -8.86
C PRO A 75 50.81 29.07 -8.59
N ALA A 76 49.56 29.49 -8.45
CA ALA A 76 49.21 30.80 -7.91
C ALA A 76 47.92 30.75 -7.07
N ALA A 77 48.07 31.19 -5.81
CA ALA A 77 47.10 31.66 -4.82
C ALA A 77 45.84 30.78 -4.51
N GLN A 78 45.76 30.33 -3.27
CA GLN A 78 44.56 29.72 -2.68
C GLN A 78 43.40 30.73 -2.65
N PRO A 79 42.20 30.39 -3.15
CA PRO A 79 40.99 31.07 -2.73
C PRO A 79 40.54 30.49 -1.38
N GLU A 80 40.14 31.43 -0.53
CA GLU A 80 39.81 31.26 0.87
C GLU A 80 38.64 30.30 1.07
N LYS A 81 38.74 29.50 2.13
CA LYS A 81 37.74 28.52 2.54
C LYS A 81 36.52 29.28 3.08
N GLU A 82 35.58 29.60 2.21
CA GLU A 82 34.24 30.02 2.62
C GLU A 82 33.66 28.92 3.50
N THR A 83 33.63 29.22 4.79
CA THR A 83 33.09 28.35 5.80
C THR A 83 31.59 28.58 5.76
N GLU A 84 30.88 27.78 4.95
CA GLU A 84 29.44 27.61 5.12
C GLU A 84 29.22 26.89 6.46
N THR A 85 29.17 27.68 7.53
CA THR A 85 28.57 27.30 8.81
C THR A 85 27.05 27.21 8.62
N GLY A 86 26.60 26.23 7.84
CA GLY A 86 25.30 25.63 8.00
C GLY A 86 25.55 24.29 8.69
N SER A 87 25.28 24.19 9.98
CA SER A 87 25.26 22.89 10.66
C SER A 87 24.15 22.05 10.03
N PHE A 88 24.50 21.24 9.03
CA PHE A 88 23.68 20.12 8.62
C PHE A 88 23.63 19.19 9.83
N ASP A 89 22.49 19.23 10.53
CA ASP A 89 22.20 18.37 11.67
C ASP A 89 22.32 16.92 11.19
N GLN A 90 23.42 16.26 11.55
CA GLN A 90 23.78 14.93 11.04
C GLN A 90 22.86 13.80 11.53
N ASP A 91 21.82 14.11 12.32
CA ASP A 91 20.97 13.12 12.98
C ASP A 91 19.46 13.17 12.61
N TYR A 92 19.04 13.96 11.62
CA TYR A 92 17.62 13.93 11.19
C TYR A 92 17.33 12.70 10.31
N LYS A 93 17.09 11.55 10.95
CA LYS A 93 16.55 10.36 10.29
C LYS A 93 15.03 10.45 10.23
N PHE A 94 14.47 10.57 9.03
CA PHE A 94 13.02 10.54 8.84
C PHE A 94 12.43 9.20 9.30
N ASP A 95 11.50 9.25 10.25
CA ASP A 95 10.76 8.07 10.70
C ASP A 95 9.54 7.84 9.81
N TRP A 96 9.69 6.93 8.86
CA TRP A 96 8.64 6.50 7.96
C TRP A 96 7.39 5.99 8.70
N PHE A 97 7.53 5.44 9.90
CA PHE A 97 6.43 4.82 10.62
C PHE A 97 5.68 5.77 11.58
N SER A 98 6.09 7.04 11.64
CA SER A 98 5.48 8.08 12.50
C SER A 98 4.75 9.18 11.71
N HIS A 99 4.01 8.77 10.67
CA HIS A 99 3.27 9.66 9.77
C HIS A 99 1.93 9.06 9.34
N TRP A 100 0.98 9.90 8.93
CA TRP A 100 -0.28 9.46 8.31
C TRP A 100 -0.07 9.17 6.83
N TYR A 101 -0.53 8.02 6.39
CA TYR A 101 -0.51 7.64 4.97
C TYR A 101 -1.93 7.32 4.48
N PRO A 102 -2.26 7.71 3.24
CA PRO A 102 -3.50 7.29 2.61
C PRO A 102 -3.38 5.78 2.30
N LEU A 103 -4.35 4.99 2.76
CA LEU A 103 -4.35 3.55 2.58
C LEU A 103 -5.21 3.14 1.39
N MET A 104 -6.49 3.50 1.42
CA MET A 104 -7.52 3.03 0.48
C MET A 104 -8.62 4.08 0.32
N PRO A 105 -9.16 4.30 -0.89
CA PRO A 105 -10.42 4.99 -1.09
C PRO A 105 -11.56 4.24 -0.42
N VAL A 106 -12.46 4.96 0.27
CA VAL A 106 -13.67 4.35 0.85
C VAL A 106 -14.60 3.79 -0.23
N CYS A 107 -14.62 4.41 -1.42
CA CYS A 107 -15.41 3.93 -2.55
C CYS A 107 -14.92 2.59 -3.13
N ASP A 108 -13.67 2.20 -2.87
CA ASP A 108 -13.11 0.91 -3.29
C ASP A 108 -13.37 -0.21 -2.26
N LEU A 109 -13.99 0.10 -1.11
CA LEU A 109 -14.22 -0.83 -0.01
C LEU A 109 -15.68 -1.32 0.05
N ASP A 110 -15.87 -2.62 0.34
CA ASP A 110 -17.18 -3.21 0.64
C ASP A 110 -17.31 -3.45 2.14
N LYS A 111 -18.30 -2.84 2.80
CA LYS A 111 -18.56 -3.01 4.24
C LYS A 111 -18.88 -4.45 4.66
N ARG A 112 -19.12 -5.35 3.70
CA ARG A 112 -19.46 -6.76 3.94
C ARG A 112 -18.24 -7.68 3.94
N ALA A 113 -17.11 -7.24 3.41
CA ALA A 113 -15.92 -8.06 3.24
C ALA A 113 -14.66 -7.32 3.73
N PRO A 114 -13.74 -8.01 4.43
CA PRO A 114 -12.43 -7.44 4.68
C PRO A 114 -11.64 -7.31 3.36
N CYS A 115 -10.74 -6.33 3.30
CA CYS A 115 -9.92 -6.05 2.13
C CYS A 115 -8.44 -5.98 2.54
N GLY A 116 -7.62 -6.87 1.98
CA GLY A 116 -6.17 -6.88 2.20
C GLY A 116 -5.47 -5.83 1.35
N LYS A 117 -4.47 -5.15 1.92
CA LYS A 117 -3.60 -4.20 1.21
C LYS A 117 -2.18 -4.32 1.72
N LYS A 118 -1.21 -4.24 0.81
CA LYS A 118 0.20 -4.11 1.17
C LYS A 118 0.66 -2.68 0.96
N VAL A 119 1.27 -2.09 2.00
CA VAL A 119 1.74 -0.70 2.00
C VAL A 119 3.00 -0.59 2.82
N MET A 120 4.05 0.03 2.29
CA MET A 120 5.35 0.15 2.97
C MET A 120 5.93 -1.19 3.47
N GLY A 121 5.61 -2.30 2.78
CA GLY A 121 6.01 -3.65 3.19
C GLY A 121 5.14 -4.28 4.28
N LEU A 122 4.17 -3.55 4.84
CA LEU A 122 3.20 -4.05 5.82
C LEU A 122 1.99 -4.66 5.10
N ASP A 123 1.61 -5.87 5.50
CA ASP A 123 0.36 -6.51 5.06
C ASP A 123 -0.73 -6.11 6.07
N VAL A 124 -1.74 -5.36 5.62
CA VAL A 124 -2.82 -4.85 6.47
C VAL A 124 -4.19 -5.25 5.94
N VAL A 125 -5.16 -5.39 6.83
CA VAL A 125 -6.56 -5.63 6.48
C VAL A 125 -7.41 -4.44 6.87
N VAL A 126 -8.13 -3.90 5.90
CA VAL A 126 -9.16 -2.87 6.09
C VAL A 126 -10.51 -3.57 6.18
N TRP A 127 -11.28 -3.32 7.23
CA TRP A 127 -12.56 -3.97 7.44
C TRP A 127 -13.55 -3.06 8.17
N TRP A 128 -14.84 -3.32 8.01
CA TRP A 128 -15.91 -2.53 8.62
C TRP A 128 -16.36 -3.15 9.94
N ASP A 129 -16.09 -2.47 11.05
CA ASP A 129 -16.65 -2.85 12.35
C ASP A 129 -18.10 -2.37 12.45
N LYS A 130 -19.05 -3.30 12.40
CA LYS A 130 -20.48 -2.98 12.50
C LYS A 130 -20.89 -2.50 13.89
N ASN A 131 -20.12 -2.85 14.92
CA ASN A 131 -20.43 -2.47 16.30
C ASN A 131 -20.05 -1.01 16.57
N GLU A 132 -18.94 -0.55 15.99
CA GLU A 132 -18.46 0.83 16.12
C GLU A 132 -18.89 1.73 14.94
N ASN A 133 -19.40 1.14 13.85
CA ASN A 133 -19.71 1.83 12.59
C ASN A 133 -18.50 2.58 12.01
N GLU A 134 -17.33 1.94 12.04
CA GLU A 134 -16.07 2.53 11.62
C GLU A 134 -15.24 1.55 10.79
N TRP A 135 -14.45 2.11 9.87
CA TRP A 135 -13.39 1.38 9.19
C TRP A 135 -12.21 1.18 10.15
N LYS A 136 -11.74 -0.05 10.27
CA LYS A 136 -10.58 -0.43 11.09
C LYS A 136 -9.48 -1.00 10.21
N VAL A 137 -8.23 -0.82 10.63
CA VAL A 137 -7.03 -1.32 9.95
C VAL A 137 -6.24 -2.18 10.90
N PHE A 138 -6.13 -3.48 10.63
CA PHE A 138 -5.36 -4.43 11.43
C PHE A 138 -4.15 -4.96 10.67
N ASP A 139 -3.21 -5.55 11.39
CA ASP A 139 -2.24 -6.47 10.80
C ASP A 139 -2.99 -7.61 10.10
N ASP A 140 -2.62 -7.93 8.86
CA ASP A 140 -3.31 -8.96 8.07
C ASP A 140 -2.84 -10.37 8.44
N ARG A 141 -2.72 -10.65 9.75
CA ARG A 141 -2.17 -11.89 10.29
C ARG A 141 -2.91 -12.27 11.54
N CYS A 142 -3.61 -13.41 11.48
CA CYS A 142 -4.28 -13.95 12.65
C CYS A 142 -3.23 -14.38 13.69
N PRO A 143 -3.29 -13.91 14.95
CA PRO A 143 -2.29 -14.23 15.98
C PRO A 143 -2.22 -15.73 16.34
N HIS A 144 -3.21 -16.52 15.92
CA HIS A 144 -3.22 -17.96 16.15
C HIS A 144 -2.21 -18.71 15.27
N ARG A 145 -2.31 -18.56 13.94
CA ARG A 145 -1.51 -19.32 12.94
C ARG A 145 -1.18 -18.50 11.70
N LEU A 146 -1.17 -17.17 11.82
CA LEU A 146 -0.76 -16.20 10.79
C LEU A 146 -1.59 -16.24 9.49
N ALA A 147 -2.74 -16.90 9.48
CA ALA A 147 -3.65 -16.85 8.35
C ALA A 147 -4.07 -15.39 8.07
N PRO A 148 -4.12 -14.97 6.80
CA PRO A 148 -4.57 -13.63 6.44
C PRO A 148 -6.01 -13.42 6.91
N LEU A 149 -6.24 -12.32 7.62
CA LEU A 149 -7.56 -11.93 8.10
C LEU A 149 -8.40 -11.33 6.97
N SER A 150 -7.77 -10.80 5.92
CA SER A 150 -8.38 -10.34 4.68
C SER A 150 -9.09 -11.45 3.89
N GLU A 151 -8.68 -12.70 4.05
CA GLU A 151 -9.38 -13.88 3.51
C GLU A 151 -10.56 -14.31 4.40
N GLY A 152 -10.77 -13.62 5.51
CA GLY A 152 -11.84 -13.85 6.47
C GLY A 152 -13.19 -13.29 6.04
N ARG A 153 -14.02 -12.98 7.04
CA ARG A 153 -15.37 -12.44 6.83
C ARG A 153 -15.83 -11.62 8.02
N ILE A 154 -16.85 -10.79 7.81
CA ILE A 154 -17.57 -10.15 8.91
C ILE A 154 -18.65 -11.13 9.41
N ASP A 155 -18.54 -11.56 10.66
CA ASP A 155 -19.49 -12.51 11.24
C ASP A 155 -20.87 -11.87 11.51
N GLN A 156 -21.84 -12.68 11.91
CA GLN A 156 -23.20 -12.22 12.20
C GLN A 156 -23.29 -11.26 13.41
N TRP A 157 -22.24 -11.18 14.22
CA TRP A 157 -22.12 -10.25 15.35
C TRP A 157 -21.26 -9.02 15.00
N GLY A 158 -20.92 -8.84 13.72
CA GLY A 158 -20.21 -7.66 13.24
C GLY A 158 -18.71 -7.65 13.53
N ARG A 159 -18.11 -8.80 13.84
CA ARG A 159 -16.68 -8.94 14.15
C ARG A 159 -15.90 -9.46 12.95
N LEU A 160 -14.60 -9.18 12.92
CA LEU A 160 -13.71 -9.78 11.93
C LEU A 160 -13.42 -11.23 12.31
N GLN A 161 -13.85 -12.18 11.48
CA GLN A 161 -13.65 -13.60 11.69
C GLN A 161 -12.59 -14.16 10.75
N CYS A 162 -11.55 -14.76 11.33
CA CYS A 162 -10.49 -15.44 10.61
C CYS A 162 -11.03 -16.65 9.84
N VAL A 163 -10.60 -16.79 8.58
CA VAL A 163 -10.99 -17.89 7.70
C VAL A 163 -10.60 -19.26 8.22
N TYR A 164 -9.47 -19.34 8.93
CA TYR A 164 -8.84 -20.63 9.22
C TYR A 164 -9.56 -21.37 10.35
N HIS A 165 -9.59 -20.79 11.55
CA HIS A 165 -10.17 -21.44 12.73
C HIS A 165 -11.36 -20.66 13.31
N GLY A 166 -11.81 -19.60 12.64
CA GLY A 166 -12.99 -18.84 13.05
C GLY A 166 -12.80 -17.96 14.28
N TRP A 167 -11.56 -17.65 14.68
CA TRP A 167 -11.28 -16.67 15.73
C TRP A 167 -11.87 -15.32 15.33
N CYS A 168 -12.60 -14.67 16.25
CA CYS A 168 -13.27 -13.39 15.98
C CYS A 168 -12.66 -12.25 16.80
N PHE A 169 -12.44 -11.11 16.15
CA PHE A 169 -11.81 -9.93 16.72
C PHE A 169 -12.77 -8.72 16.67
N GLY A 170 -12.81 -7.93 17.73
CA GLY A 170 -13.51 -6.63 17.75
C GLY A 170 -12.62 -5.51 17.19
N GLY A 171 -13.17 -4.31 16.97
CA GLY A 171 -12.47 -3.14 16.41
C GLY A 171 -11.24 -2.66 17.19
N SER A 172 -11.15 -2.99 18.48
CA SER A 172 -9.97 -2.74 19.31
C SER A 172 -8.88 -3.82 19.19
N GLY A 173 -9.06 -4.80 18.30
CA GLY A 173 -8.13 -5.92 18.08
C GLY A 173 -8.22 -7.04 19.12
N ASP A 174 -9.10 -6.91 20.11
CA ASP A 174 -9.25 -7.92 21.15
C ASP A 174 -10.00 -9.15 20.62
N CYS A 175 -9.51 -10.34 20.96
CA CYS A 175 -10.15 -11.58 20.58
C CYS A 175 -11.43 -11.78 21.39
N LYS A 176 -12.58 -11.74 20.70
CA LYS A 176 -13.91 -11.86 21.29
C LYS A 176 -14.38 -13.30 21.38
N LEU A 177 -13.91 -14.17 20.49
CA LEU A 177 -14.35 -15.56 20.43
C LEU A 177 -13.27 -16.46 19.85
N ILE A 178 -13.00 -17.56 20.53
CA ILE A 178 -12.25 -18.71 20.04
C ILE A 178 -13.23 -19.87 20.02
N PRO A 179 -13.74 -20.30 18.84
CA PRO A 179 -14.80 -21.32 18.79
C PRO A 179 -14.42 -22.66 19.44
N GLN A 180 -13.13 -22.98 19.46
CA GLN A 180 -12.59 -24.22 20.00
C GLN A 180 -12.28 -24.14 21.52
N ALA A 181 -12.36 -22.96 22.13
CA ALA A 181 -12.11 -22.81 23.55
C ALA A 181 -13.34 -23.28 24.35
N PRO A 182 -13.17 -24.16 25.37
CA PRO A 182 -14.28 -24.60 26.21
C PRO A 182 -14.86 -23.42 27.00
N ARG A 183 -16.18 -23.38 27.14
CA ARG A 183 -16.89 -22.28 27.83
C ARG A 183 -16.48 -22.13 29.29
N ASP A 184 -16.27 -23.26 29.96
CA ASP A 184 -15.88 -23.32 31.38
C ASP A 184 -14.35 -23.36 31.57
N GLY A 185 -13.59 -23.21 30.48
CA GLY A 185 -12.13 -23.19 30.53
C GLY A 185 -11.55 -21.81 30.86
N PRO A 186 -10.21 -21.72 30.92
CA PRO A 186 -9.53 -20.43 31.01
C PRO A 186 -9.98 -19.49 29.90
N ALA A 187 -10.13 -18.19 30.20
CA ALA A 187 -10.52 -17.17 29.25
C ALA A 187 -9.37 -16.84 28.26
N VAL A 188 -8.94 -17.81 27.45
CA VAL A 188 -7.79 -17.71 26.53
C VAL A 188 -7.91 -16.52 25.57
N HIS A 189 -9.14 -16.18 25.17
CA HIS A 189 -9.44 -15.04 24.31
C HIS A 189 -9.03 -13.68 24.94
N SER A 190 -8.92 -13.62 26.27
CA SER A 190 -8.50 -12.40 26.99
C SER A 190 -6.98 -12.26 27.11
N PHE A 191 -6.19 -13.25 26.70
CA PHE A 191 -4.75 -13.19 26.77
C PHE A 191 -4.18 -12.19 25.77
N PRO A 192 -3.12 -11.43 26.14
CA PRO A 192 -2.59 -10.42 25.22
C PRO A 192 -2.10 -10.96 23.88
N LYS A 193 -1.61 -12.20 23.86
CA LYS A 193 -1.16 -12.89 22.64
C LYS A 193 -2.32 -13.29 21.71
N ALA A 194 -3.56 -13.22 22.18
CA ALA A 194 -4.74 -13.43 21.35
C ALA A 194 -5.20 -12.14 20.65
N CYS A 195 -4.70 -10.97 21.05
CA CYS A 195 -5.00 -9.70 20.39
C CYS A 195 -4.31 -9.62 19.01
N VAL A 196 -4.98 -9.03 18.02
CA VAL A 196 -4.37 -8.65 16.73
C VAL A 196 -3.81 -7.23 16.81
N GLY A 197 -2.75 -6.94 16.07
CA GLY A 197 -2.19 -5.60 15.94
C GLY A 197 -3.19 -4.64 15.27
N VAL A 198 -3.42 -3.48 15.88
CA VAL A 198 -4.33 -2.45 15.37
C VAL A 198 -3.54 -1.22 15.01
N TYR A 199 -3.71 -0.75 13.78
CA TYR A 199 -3.15 0.51 13.34
C TYR A 199 -4.14 1.64 13.64
N PRO A 200 -3.69 2.76 14.24
CA PRO A 200 -4.53 3.94 14.33
C PRO A 200 -5.01 4.35 12.93
N SER A 201 -6.31 4.48 12.76
CA SER A 201 -6.92 4.77 11.46
C SER A 201 -8.07 5.77 11.59
N THR A 202 -8.31 6.53 10.53
CA THR A 202 -9.44 7.44 10.44
C THR A 202 -9.90 7.62 9.00
N VAL A 203 -11.13 8.04 8.79
CA VAL A 203 -11.64 8.40 7.47
C VAL A 203 -11.65 9.91 7.35
N GLN A 204 -10.94 10.44 6.37
CA GLN A 204 -10.92 11.87 6.06
C GLN A 204 -10.95 12.03 4.54
N TYR A 205 -11.86 12.87 4.03
CA TYR A 205 -12.05 13.13 2.59
C TYR A 205 -12.28 11.86 1.75
N GLY A 206 -13.04 10.90 2.27
CA GLY A 206 -13.31 9.64 1.56
C GLY A 206 -12.10 8.70 1.45
N ILE A 207 -11.02 8.97 2.18
CA ILE A 207 -9.81 8.13 2.25
C ILE A 207 -9.76 7.49 3.64
N VAL A 208 -9.47 6.20 3.70
CA VAL A 208 -8.99 5.55 4.92
C VAL A 208 -7.52 5.92 5.08
N TRP A 209 -7.21 6.69 6.12
CA TRP A 209 -5.86 7.01 6.55
C TRP A 209 -5.44 6.07 7.65
N PHE A 210 -4.17 5.67 7.66
CA PHE A 210 -3.61 4.88 8.74
C PHE A 210 -2.24 5.40 9.18
N TRP A 211 -1.94 5.17 10.44
CA TRP A 211 -0.63 5.38 11.04
C TRP A 211 0.07 4.02 11.11
N PRO A 212 1.17 3.79 10.37
CA PRO A 212 1.78 2.47 10.18
C PRO A 212 2.61 2.01 11.40
N ASN A 213 2.10 2.22 12.61
CA ASN A 213 2.71 1.77 13.86
C ASN A 213 1.63 1.34 14.85
N THR A 214 1.71 0.09 15.32
CA THR A 214 0.75 -0.51 16.26
C THR A 214 1.16 -0.35 17.73
N ASP A 215 2.25 0.36 18.03
CA ASP A 215 2.68 0.61 19.40
C ASP A 215 1.56 1.35 20.16
N PRO A 216 1.15 0.86 21.35
CA PRO A 216 0.11 1.48 22.16
C PRO A 216 0.26 2.99 22.39
N GLN A 217 1.47 3.55 22.34
CA GLN A 217 1.71 4.98 22.48
C GLN A 217 1.02 5.83 21.39
N TYR A 218 0.75 5.24 20.21
CA TYR A 218 0.10 5.91 19.08
C TYR A 218 -1.41 5.68 19.03
N LYS A 219 -2.01 4.97 19.99
CA LYS A 219 -3.46 4.73 20.02
C LYS A 219 -4.28 6.02 19.86
N ASP A 220 -3.83 7.09 20.51
CA ASP A 220 -4.49 8.39 20.52
C ASP A 220 -3.80 9.41 19.59
N ILE A 221 -3.02 8.93 18.61
CA ILE A 221 -2.23 9.81 17.72
C ILE A 221 -3.10 10.81 16.96
N LEU A 222 -4.34 10.44 16.64
CA LEU A 222 -5.31 11.30 15.96
C LEU A 222 -5.60 12.62 16.72
N ILE A 223 -5.49 12.61 18.06
CA ILE A 223 -5.66 13.82 18.89
C ILE A 223 -4.46 14.77 18.72
N LYS A 224 -3.26 14.20 18.59
CA LYS A 224 -1.99 14.96 18.53
C LYS A 224 -1.67 15.43 17.11
N LYS A 225 -1.93 14.58 16.12
CA LYS A 225 -1.60 14.80 14.71
C LYS A 225 -2.73 14.21 13.88
N LYS A 226 -3.39 15.03 13.08
CA LYS A 226 -4.41 14.59 12.11
C LYS A 226 -3.77 14.28 10.76
N PRO A 227 -4.45 13.52 9.88
CA PRO A 227 -4.07 13.44 8.47
C PRO A 227 -3.99 14.85 7.83
N PRO A 228 -3.22 15.02 6.75
CA PRO A 228 -3.07 16.30 6.07
C PRO A 228 -4.41 16.97 5.74
N TYR A 229 -4.52 18.26 6.07
CA TYR A 229 -5.66 19.09 5.72
C TYR A 229 -5.50 19.63 4.30
N ILE A 230 -6.53 19.49 3.46
CA ILE A 230 -6.53 19.96 2.07
C ILE A 230 -7.77 20.85 1.89
N PRO A 231 -7.63 22.18 1.95
CA PRO A 231 -8.75 23.12 1.91
C PRO A 231 -9.68 22.94 0.71
N GLU A 232 -9.11 22.60 -0.46
CA GLU A 232 -9.84 22.40 -1.71
C GLU A 232 -10.81 21.23 -1.65
N LEU A 233 -10.62 20.27 -0.73
CA LEU A 233 -11.54 19.15 -0.54
C LEU A 233 -12.76 19.51 0.32
N ASP A 234 -12.74 20.64 1.03
CA ASP A 234 -13.88 21.18 1.77
C ASP A 234 -14.70 22.21 0.96
N ASP A 235 -14.13 22.74 -0.12
CA ASP A 235 -14.78 23.74 -0.96
C ASP A 235 -15.75 23.06 -1.95
N PRO A 236 -17.07 23.34 -1.86
CA PRO A 236 -18.08 22.72 -2.73
C PRO A 236 -17.97 23.12 -4.21
N SER A 237 -17.14 24.11 -4.55
CA SER A 237 -16.83 24.46 -5.94
C SER A 237 -15.87 23.46 -6.61
N PHE A 238 -15.21 22.61 -5.82
CA PHE A 238 -14.35 21.54 -6.32
C PHE A 238 -15.10 20.20 -6.33
N PHE A 239 -14.67 19.32 -7.23
CA PHE A 239 -15.14 17.93 -7.27
C PHE A 239 -13.94 16.99 -7.04
N PRO A 240 -13.93 16.21 -5.95
CA PRO A 240 -12.83 15.30 -5.68
C PRO A 240 -12.86 14.10 -6.62
N GLN A 241 -11.74 13.82 -7.29
CA GLN A 241 -11.55 12.59 -8.05
C GLN A 241 -10.48 11.74 -7.39
N MET A 242 -10.82 10.49 -7.06
CA MET A 242 -9.91 9.53 -6.44
C MET A 242 -9.76 8.30 -7.33
N PHE A 243 -8.53 7.84 -7.49
CA PHE A 243 -8.23 6.61 -8.21
C PHE A 243 -7.01 5.92 -7.61
N THR A 244 -7.04 4.59 -7.63
CA THR A 244 -5.92 3.75 -7.21
C THR A 244 -5.28 3.12 -8.45
N ARG A 245 -3.94 3.17 -8.52
CA ARG A 245 -3.15 2.52 -9.57
C ARG A 245 -1.93 1.88 -8.97
N ASP A 246 -1.73 0.60 -9.27
CA ASP A 246 -0.49 -0.09 -8.98
C ASP A 246 0.45 0.09 -10.16
N VAL A 247 1.64 0.64 -9.89
CA VAL A 247 2.70 0.85 -10.87
C VAL A 247 3.91 -0.03 -10.51
N PRO A 248 4.56 -0.69 -11.48
CA PRO A 248 5.61 -1.66 -11.21
C PRO A 248 6.99 -1.00 -10.99
N TYR A 249 7.03 0.08 -10.21
CA TYR A 249 8.26 0.80 -9.84
C TYR A 249 8.08 1.51 -8.49
N GLY A 250 9.21 1.87 -7.87
CA GLY A 250 9.23 2.53 -6.56
C GLY A 250 8.63 3.93 -6.60
N TYR A 251 8.18 4.42 -5.42
CA TYR A 251 7.56 5.73 -5.30
C TYR A 251 8.55 6.85 -5.65
N GLU A 252 9.84 6.64 -5.39
CA GLU A 252 10.92 7.57 -5.70
C GLU A 252 10.98 7.94 -7.19
N VAL A 253 10.79 6.96 -8.08
CA VAL A 253 10.75 7.18 -9.53
C VAL A 253 9.53 8.00 -9.93
N LEU A 254 8.38 7.76 -9.27
CA LEU A 254 7.17 8.53 -9.52
C LEU A 254 7.33 9.99 -9.07
N ILE A 255 7.96 10.21 -7.91
CA ILE A 255 8.21 11.55 -7.37
C ILE A 255 9.21 12.29 -8.25
N GLU A 256 10.29 11.65 -8.69
CA GLU A 256 11.24 12.24 -9.65
C GLU A 256 10.53 12.67 -10.94
N ASN A 257 9.69 11.79 -11.51
CA ASN A 257 8.92 12.13 -12.70
C ASN A 257 7.95 13.30 -12.48
N LEU A 258 7.28 13.35 -11.32
CA LEU A 258 6.34 14.43 -11.00
C LEU A 258 7.05 15.79 -10.82
N MET A 259 8.28 15.77 -10.29
CA MET A 259 9.06 16.97 -10.01
C MET A 259 9.84 17.52 -11.21
N ASP A 260 9.99 16.75 -12.29
CA ASP A 260 10.71 17.19 -13.50
C ASP A 260 9.77 17.85 -14.51
N PRO A 261 9.76 19.19 -14.67
CA PRO A 261 8.95 19.83 -15.71
C PRO A 261 9.50 19.58 -17.14
N ALA A 262 10.75 19.14 -17.30
CA ALA A 262 11.37 18.99 -18.61
C ALA A 262 10.73 17.86 -19.44
N HIS A 263 10.16 16.83 -18.80
CA HIS A 263 9.43 15.79 -19.52
C HIS A 263 8.11 16.27 -20.13
N VAL A 264 7.54 17.38 -19.62
CA VAL A 264 6.16 17.76 -19.94
C VAL A 264 5.93 18.03 -21.44
N PRO A 265 6.76 18.82 -22.13
CA PRO A 265 6.61 19.07 -23.57
C PRO A 265 6.74 17.84 -24.47
N TYR A 266 7.45 16.82 -24.01
CA TYR A 266 7.77 15.65 -24.81
C TYR A 266 6.84 14.47 -24.51
N ALA A 267 6.72 14.09 -23.24
CA ALA A 267 5.93 12.93 -22.82
C ALA A 267 4.42 13.17 -22.91
N HIS A 268 3.98 14.43 -22.75
CA HIS A 268 2.55 14.81 -22.82
C HIS A 268 2.18 15.51 -24.14
N HIS A 269 2.97 15.32 -25.20
CA HIS A 269 2.71 15.91 -26.52
C HIS A 269 1.32 15.53 -27.05
N GLY A 270 0.50 16.53 -27.36
CA GLY A 270 -0.88 16.33 -27.84
C GLY A 270 -1.89 15.93 -26.75
N ILE A 271 -1.45 15.80 -25.50
CA ILE A 271 -2.29 15.46 -24.33
C ILE A 271 -2.50 16.69 -23.44
N MET A 272 -1.42 17.43 -23.16
CA MET A 272 -1.46 18.67 -22.37
C MET A 272 -1.21 19.89 -23.24
N SER A 273 -2.04 20.93 -23.06
CA SER A 273 -1.80 22.24 -23.68
C SER A 273 -0.72 22.97 -22.87
N ILE A 274 0.45 23.15 -23.47
CA ILE A 274 1.55 23.91 -22.86
C ILE A 274 1.55 25.29 -23.48
N ALA A 275 1.59 26.34 -22.65
CA ALA A 275 1.73 27.70 -23.15
C ALA A 275 3.03 27.81 -23.99
N PRO A 276 3.01 28.51 -25.13
CA PRO A 276 4.21 28.69 -25.93
C PRO A 276 5.28 29.36 -25.07
N GLN A 277 6.47 28.78 -25.02
CA GLN A 277 7.61 29.36 -24.31
C GLN A 277 7.96 30.71 -24.98
N PRO A 278 8.16 31.80 -24.20
CA PRO A 278 8.69 33.03 -24.76
C PRO A 278 10.04 32.74 -25.41
N ARG A 279 10.19 33.13 -26.68
CA ARG A 279 11.44 33.03 -27.43
C ARG A 279 12.44 34.09 -27.00
#